data_AF-A0A5M3MKU4-F1
#
_entry.id   AF-A0A5M3MKU4-F1
#
_cell.length_a   1.000
_cell.length_b   1.000
_cell.length_c   1.000
_cell.angle_alpha   90.00
_cell.angle_beta   90.00
_cell.angle_gamma   90.00
#
_symmetry.space_group_name_H-M   'P 1'
#
loop_
_entity.id
_entity.type
_entity.pdbx_description
1 polymer ?
#
loop_
_entity_poly.entity_id
_entity_poly.type
_entity_poly.pdbx_seq_one_letter_code
_entity_poly.pdbx_strand_id
1 'polypeptide(L)'
;MRPSNVVRSDMPGPKTFSPWWGDTSMARQRGVITYSVSPFRQRGSKDLIRNWVFNGYRRLAGQVPYWILPFAIGYGTYTWAKKRDAWQNSKAGHIALHGDGHGH
;
A
#
# COMPACT_ATOMS: atom_id res chain seq x y z
N MET A 1 -11.89 -33.75 -46.26
CA MET A 1 -11.08 -33.88 -45.03
C MET A 1 -11.88 -33.27 -43.88
N ARG A 2 -12.16 -34.03 -42.82
CA ARG A 2 -12.76 -33.44 -41.60
C ARG A 2 -11.66 -32.68 -40.87
N PRO A 3 -11.84 -31.40 -40.52
CA PRO A 3 -10.89 -30.72 -39.66
C PRO A 3 -10.83 -31.47 -38.32
N SER A 4 -9.66 -31.97 -37.96
CA SER A 4 -9.44 -32.55 -36.63
C SER A 4 -9.52 -31.46 -35.58
N ASN A 5 -10.08 -31.78 -34.43
CA ASN A 5 -10.10 -30.86 -33.30
C ASN A 5 -8.67 -30.48 -32.91
N VAL A 6 -8.47 -29.21 -32.55
CA VAL A 6 -7.20 -28.73 -32.00
C VAL A 6 -6.89 -29.56 -30.75
N VAL A 7 -5.84 -30.38 -30.83
CA VAL A 7 -5.35 -31.17 -29.70
C VAL A 7 -4.87 -30.19 -28.63
N ARG A 8 -5.60 -30.15 -27.51
CA ARG A 8 -5.16 -29.47 -26.29
C ARG A 8 -4.51 -30.51 -25.39
N SER A 9 -3.41 -30.13 -24.73
CA SER A 9 -2.63 -31.01 -23.86
C SER A 9 -3.45 -31.64 -22.73
N ASP A 10 -4.52 -30.96 -22.28
CA ASP A 10 -5.24 -31.30 -21.05
C ASP A 10 -6.74 -31.51 -21.26
N MET A 11 -7.39 -32.21 -20.33
CA MET A 11 -8.84 -32.32 -20.24
C MET A 11 -9.47 -30.93 -20.08
N PRO A 12 -10.66 -30.65 -20.65
CA PRO A 12 -11.32 -29.36 -20.50
C PRO A 12 -11.63 -29.03 -19.04
N GLY A 13 -10.82 -28.15 -18.44
CA GLY A 13 -11.04 -27.60 -17.10
C GLY A 13 -11.97 -26.38 -17.10
N PRO A 14 -12.40 -25.93 -15.91
CA PRO A 14 -13.15 -24.67 -15.77
C PRO A 14 -12.32 -23.49 -16.28
N LYS A 15 -13.00 -22.40 -16.65
CA LYS A 15 -12.34 -21.15 -17.05
C LYS A 15 -11.62 -20.55 -15.84
N THR A 16 -10.35 -20.18 -16.01
CA THR A 16 -9.54 -19.53 -14.97
C THR A 16 -9.03 -18.17 -15.47
N PHE A 17 -8.72 -17.27 -14.53
CA PHE A 17 -8.13 -15.96 -14.81
C PHE A 17 -6.59 -15.96 -14.68
N SER A 18 -5.98 -17.14 -14.51
CA SER A 18 -4.53 -17.32 -14.41
C SER A 18 -4.13 -18.49 -15.31
N PRO A 19 -3.78 -18.23 -16.58
CA PRO A 19 -3.36 -19.27 -17.52
C PRO A 19 -1.92 -19.73 -17.29
N TRP A 20 -1.56 -20.88 -17.88
CA TRP A 20 -0.18 -21.40 -17.87
C TRP A 20 0.67 -20.76 -18.98
N TRP A 21 2.00 -20.95 -18.91
CA TRP A 21 2.92 -20.52 -19.96
C TRP A 21 2.50 -21.04 -21.34
N GLY A 22 2.38 -20.14 -22.30
CA GLY A 22 1.95 -20.45 -23.68
C GLY A 22 0.45 -20.27 -23.94
N ASP A 23 -0.38 -20.17 -22.90
CA ASP A 23 -1.79 -19.84 -23.08
C ASP A 23 -2.00 -18.31 -23.18
N THR A 24 -2.43 -17.88 -24.35
CA THR A 24 -2.64 -16.47 -24.74
C THR A 24 -4.11 -16.05 -24.70
N SER A 25 -4.97 -16.86 -24.07
CA SER A 25 -6.43 -16.65 -24.01
C SER A 25 -6.84 -15.33 -23.36
N MET A 26 -6.01 -14.79 -22.46
CA MET A 26 -6.37 -13.62 -21.64
C MET A 26 -6.01 -12.27 -22.29
N ALA A 27 -4.92 -12.19 -23.06
CA ALA A 27 -4.51 -10.95 -23.73
C ALA A 27 -3.79 -11.26 -25.04
N ARG A 28 -4.40 -10.91 -26.17
CA ARG A 28 -3.73 -10.97 -27.49
C ARG A 28 -2.83 -9.75 -27.65
N GLN A 29 -1.52 -9.98 -27.75
CA GLN A 29 -0.53 -8.92 -27.98
C GLN A 29 0.14 -9.16 -29.34
N ARG A 30 0.20 -8.14 -30.19
CA ARG A 30 0.88 -8.16 -31.48
C ARG A 30 1.61 -6.85 -31.69
N GLY A 31 2.84 -6.91 -32.21
CA GLY A 31 3.65 -5.73 -32.55
C GLY A 31 4.44 -5.11 -31.39
N VAL A 32 4.49 -5.75 -30.22
CA VAL A 32 5.33 -5.32 -29.10
C VAL A 32 6.68 -6.02 -29.18
N ILE A 33 7.77 -5.25 -29.25
CA ILE A 33 9.14 -5.78 -29.27
C ILE A 33 9.83 -5.36 -27.97
N THR A 34 10.31 -6.35 -27.21
CA THR A 34 10.98 -6.13 -25.91
C THR A 34 12.46 -6.47 -26.05
N TYR A 35 13.32 -5.55 -25.61
CA TYR A 35 14.76 -5.75 -25.57
C TYR A 35 15.23 -5.84 -24.12
N SER A 36 16.17 -6.74 -23.85
CA SER A 36 16.81 -6.86 -22.53
C SER A 36 18.32 -7.09 -22.69
N VAL A 37 19.08 -6.70 -21.67
CA VAL A 37 20.53 -6.94 -21.59
C VAL A 37 20.80 -7.95 -20.48
N SER A 38 21.69 -8.91 -20.72
CA SER A 38 22.09 -9.90 -19.72
C SER A 38 22.52 -9.23 -18.41
N PRO A 39 22.05 -9.68 -17.23
CA PRO A 39 22.42 -9.10 -15.94
C PRO A 39 23.93 -9.08 -15.68
N PHE A 40 24.67 -10.07 -16.21
CA PHE A 40 26.13 -10.15 -16.09
C PHE A 40 26.88 -9.06 -16.88
N ARG A 41 26.18 -8.33 -17.77
CA ARG A 41 26.73 -7.18 -18.51
C ARG A 41 26.28 -5.85 -17.92
N GLN A 42 25.51 -5.86 -16.82
CA GLN A 42 25.01 -4.67 -16.15
C GLN A 42 25.66 -4.51 -14.76
N ARG A 43 25.66 -3.28 -14.27
CA ARG A 43 26.06 -2.98 -12.88
C ARG A 43 24.83 -3.12 -11.98
N GLY A 44 24.81 -4.11 -11.09
CA GLY A 44 23.61 -4.45 -10.30
C GLY A 44 23.07 -3.35 -9.37
N SER A 45 23.93 -2.44 -8.89
CA SER A 45 23.57 -1.37 -7.94
C SER A 45 23.85 0.05 -8.46
N LYS A 46 23.98 0.22 -9.78
CA LYS A 46 24.28 1.53 -10.37
C LYS A 46 23.23 2.56 -9.95
N ASP A 47 23.70 3.70 -9.43
CA ASP A 47 22.88 4.84 -9.04
C ASP A 47 21.80 4.54 -7.98
N LEU A 48 21.92 3.45 -7.21
CA LEU A 48 20.91 3.04 -6.24
C LEU A 48 20.53 4.18 -5.28
N ILE A 49 21.54 4.80 -4.65
CA ILE A 49 21.33 5.88 -3.67
C ILE A 49 20.81 7.14 -4.36
N ARG A 50 21.47 7.58 -5.44
CA ARG A 50 21.08 8.79 -6.18
C ARG A 50 19.62 8.69 -6.66
N ASN A 51 19.25 7.56 -7.26
CA ASN A 51 17.90 7.34 -7.75
C ASN A 51 16.90 7.22 -6.60
N TRP A 52 17.27 6.60 -5.49
CA TRP A 52 16.40 6.49 -4.32
C TRP A 52 16.12 7.87 -3.69
N VAL A 53 17.12 8.74 -3.56
CA VAL A 53 16.90 10.08 -2.99
C VAL A 53 15.86 10.85 -3.79
N PHE A 54 15.97 10.91 -5.12
CA PHE A 54 15.03 11.69 -5.93
C PHE A 54 13.70 10.96 -6.21
N ASN A 55 13.75 9.70 -6.65
CA ASN A 55 12.54 8.95 -6.98
C ASN A 55 11.83 8.41 -5.75
N GLY A 56 12.58 7.99 -4.73
CA GLY A 56 12.02 7.56 -3.45
C GLY A 56 11.31 8.72 -2.75
N TYR A 57 11.95 9.90 -2.66
CA TYR A 57 11.28 11.10 -2.13
C TYR A 57 10.01 11.43 -2.91
N ARG A 58 10.07 11.48 -4.25
CA ARG A 58 8.90 11.75 -5.10
C ARG A 58 7.75 10.77 -4.82
N ARG A 59 8.05 9.48 -4.66
CA ARG A 59 7.04 8.44 -4.36
C ARG A 59 6.47 8.58 -2.95
N LEU A 60 7.32 8.86 -1.96
CA LEU A 60 6.88 9.07 -0.59
C LEU A 60 6.01 10.32 -0.48
N ALA A 61 6.45 11.44 -1.05
CA ALA A 61 5.72 12.71 -1.02
C ALA A 61 4.29 12.58 -1.59
N GLY A 62 4.12 11.82 -2.69
CA GLY A 62 2.78 11.57 -3.26
C GLY A 62 1.87 10.72 -2.37
N GLN A 63 2.43 9.95 -1.44
CA GLN A 63 1.67 9.08 -0.54
C GLN A 63 1.49 9.67 0.87
N VAL A 64 2.34 10.62 1.26
CA VAL A 64 2.32 11.29 2.58
C VAL A 64 0.91 11.71 2.99
N PRO A 65 0.11 12.42 2.16
CA PRO A 65 -1.22 12.88 2.59
C PRO A 65 -2.16 11.77 3.05
N TYR A 66 -2.08 10.58 2.46
CA TYR A 66 -3.03 9.50 2.74
C TYR A 66 -2.82 8.87 4.12
N TRP A 67 -1.59 8.84 4.63
CA TRP A 67 -1.29 8.24 5.94
C TRP A 67 -0.96 9.27 7.01
N ILE A 68 -0.43 10.44 6.65
CA ILE A 68 -0.07 11.47 7.64
C ILE A 68 -1.31 12.08 8.27
N LEU A 69 -2.40 12.25 7.53
CA LEU A 69 -3.67 12.78 8.05
C LEU A 69 -4.25 11.88 9.16
N PRO A 70 -4.52 10.58 8.93
CA PRO A 70 -5.04 9.72 9.99
C PRO A 70 -4.06 9.59 11.15
N PHE A 71 -2.75 9.57 10.89
CA PHE A 71 -1.74 9.52 11.94
C PHE A 71 -1.74 10.78 12.82
N ALA A 72 -1.80 11.97 12.20
CA ALA A 72 -1.87 13.24 12.91
C ALA A 72 -3.14 13.36 13.75
N ILE A 73 -4.29 12.93 13.22
CA ILE A 73 -5.56 12.91 13.97
C ILE A 73 -5.49 11.95 15.16
N GLY A 74 -4.97 10.73 14.94
CA GLY A 74 -4.82 9.73 16.00
C GLY A 74 -3.90 10.21 17.11
N TYR A 75 -2.71 10.72 16.74
CA TYR A 75 -1.74 11.23 17.70
C TYR A 75 -2.22 12.51 18.40
N GLY A 76 -2.88 13.41 17.68
CA GLY A 76 -3.49 14.63 18.24
C GLY A 76 -4.55 14.29 19.28
N THR A 77 -5.47 13.38 18.96
CA THR A 77 -6.51 12.92 19.90
C THR A 77 -5.89 12.24 21.12
N TYR A 78 -4.91 11.36 20.92
CA TYR A 78 -4.22 10.67 22.01
C TYR A 78 -3.54 11.65 22.98
N THR A 79 -2.79 12.62 22.45
CA THR A 79 -2.07 13.60 23.29
C THR A 79 -3.01 14.53 24.04
N TRP A 80 -4.13 14.93 23.41
CA TRP A 80 -5.18 15.68 24.09
C TRP A 80 -5.83 14.85 25.21
N ALA A 81 -6.25 13.62 24.93
CA ALA A 81 -6.91 12.75 25.90
C ALA A 81 -6.03 12.49 27.12
N LYS A 82 -4.73 12.21 26.90
CA LYS A 82 -3.76 11.99 27.97
C LYS A 82 -3.58 13.23 28.86
N LYS A 83 -3.54 14.44 28.28
CA LYS A 83 -3.47 15.69 29.05
C LYS A 83 -4.76 15.94 29.83
N ARG A 84 -5.91 15.68 29.21
CA ARG A 84 -7.23 15.86 29.82
C ARG A 84 -7.42 14.92 31.01
N ASP A 85 -7.06 13.65 30.85
CA ASP A 85 -7.11 12.63 31.91
C ASP A 85 -6.19 12.99 33.09
N ALA A 86 -4.94 13.38 32.81
CA ALA A 86 -4.01 13.84 33.85
C ALA A 86 -4.53 15.07 34.61
N TRP A 87 -5.20 16.01 33.93
CA TRP A 87 -5.83 17.15 34.58
C TRP A 87 -7.05 16.74 35.43
N GLN A 88 -7.90 15.82 34.95
CA GLN A 88 -9.07 15.33 35.70
C GLN A 88 -8.64 14.72 37.03
N ASN A 89 -7.57 13.93 37.02
CA ASN A 89 -7.00 13.28 38.20
C ASN A 89 -6.11 14.21 39.05
N SER A 90 -6.03 15.50 38.70
CA SER A 90 -5.29 16.51 39.48
C SER A 90 -6.21 17.20 40.50
N LYS A 91 -5.63 17.77 41.57
CA LYS A 91 -6.41 18.52 42.58
C LYS A 91 -7.26 19.63 41.97
N ALA A 92 -6.70 20.38 41.01
CA ALA A 92 -7.42 21.45 40.32
C ALA A 92 -8.59 20.91 39.48
N GLY A 93 -8.41 19.75 38.84
CA GLY A 93 -9.47 19.06 38.11
C GLY A 93 -10.59 18.57 39.02
N HIS A 94 -10.26 17.95 40.16
CA HIS A 94 -11.26 17.52 41.13
C HIS A 94 -12.08 18.71 41.67
N ILE A 95 -11.44 19.84 41.98
CA ILE A 95 -12.15 21.05 42.44
C ILE A 95 -13.07 21.60 41.33
N ALA A 96 -12.59 21.69 40.09
CA ALA A 96 -13.36 22.21 38.97
C ALA A 96 -14.49 21.28 38.49
N LEU A 97 -14.36 19.95 38.70
CA LEU A 97 -15.35 18.96 38.26
C LEU A 97 -16.36 18.59 39.36
N HIS A 98 -15.96 18.66 40.64
CA HIS A 98 -16.83 18.35 41.78
C HIS A 98 -17.34 19.61 42.51
N GLY A 99 -16.85 20.81 42.16
CA GLY A 99 -17.23 22.08 42.78
C GLY A 99 -18.64 22.58 42.43
N ASP A 100 -19.25 22.10 41.34
CA ASP A 100 -20.61 22.47 40.90
C ASP A 100 -21.70 21.50 41.42
N GLY A 101 -21.36 20.52 42.28
CA GLY A 101 -22.25 19.46 42.76
C GLY A 101 -22.88 19.66 44.15
N HIS A 102 -22.56 20.74 44.87
CA HIS A 102 -23.12 21.03 46.19
C HIS A 102 -24.17 22.15 46.11
N GLY A 103 -25.30 21.82 45.46
CA GLY A 103 -26.48 22.67 45.33
C GLY A 103 -27.76 21.89 45.62
N HIS A 104 -27.79 21.19 46.75
CA HIS A 104 -28.98 20.77 47.50
C HIS A 104 -28.65 20.86 48.99
#